data_AF-A0AAN9MA27-F1
#
_entry.id   AF-A0AAN9MA27-F1
#
_cell.length_a   1.000
_cell.length_b   1.000
_cell.length_c   1.000
_cell.angle_alpha   90.00
_cell.angle_beta   90.00
_cell.angle_gamma   90.00
#
_symmetry.space_group_name_H-M   'P 1'
#
loop_
_entity.id
_entity.type
_entity.pdbx_description
1 polymer ?
#
loop_
_entity_poly.entity_id
_entity_poly.type
_entity_poly.pdbx_seq_one_letter_code
_entity_poly.pdbx_strand_id
1 'polypeptide(L)'
;MKDNCFLSIFYCFLIVLLVLLQAATGSASHARLKNGERRLRVRVPMRDGFPQFVNVVWDPSQQKYTVSGYCMDVFNAVVTRLPFNVSLHIVPFVVKSNQVSRRNHAILKQISTETEVVVGDLTIRANRSQHVDFTVPYTGSGVKMVVPVKHGRDQNMWTFVKPFSWDLWLSIIIISTFIGLAILIMERNVRALPNQEGSPNQKKLCPATISWFPISQAILPERQVVVKSCSKFVLMVWLVLAFVLMQSYTANLTSILTLDQLQPSFLNANDLRKGGYFVGYQTGSFVHDVLVNQFKFDPSKLKPYSSSSEYHEALKQGSRNGGVAAIFDEVPYLKV
;
A
#
# COMPACT_ATOMS: atom_id res chain seq x y z
N MET A 1 -25.96 -37.95 16.77
CA MET A 1 -25.28 -36.83 16.08
C MET A 1 -24.78 -35.73 17.04
N LYS A 2 -24.55 -36.02 18.33
CA LYS A 2 -24.06 -35.05 19.33
C LYS A 2 -22.71 -35.44 19.95
N ASP A 3 -22.26 -36.68 19.74
CA ASP A 3 -21.04 -37.21 20.37
C ASP A 3 -19.75 -37.01 19.53
N ASN A 4 -19.88 -36.78 18.22
CA ASN A 4 -18.71 -36.58 17.35
C ASN A 4 -18.10 -35.17 17.44
N CYS A 5 -18.84 -34.19 17.98
CA CYS A 5 -18.35 -32.82 18.14
C CYS A 5 -17.42 -32.69 19.37
N PHE A 6 -17.74 -33.40 20.46
CA PHE A 6 -16.92 -33.40 21.68
C PHE A 6 -15.57 -34.09 21.48
N LEU A 7 -15.55 -35.18 20.71
CA LEU A 7 -14.31 -35.91 20.41
C LEU A 7 -13.34 -35.08 19.55
N SER A 8 -13.86 -34.28 18.61
CA SER A 8 -13.06 -33.41 17.74
C SER A 8 -12.44 -32.23 18.50
N ILE A 9 -13.18 -31.65 19.46
CA ILE A 9 -12.65 -30.55 20.30
C ILE A 9 -11.58 -31.09 21.26
N PHE A 10 -11.76 -32.29 21.81
CA PHE A 10 -10.79 -32.92 22.69
C PHE A 10 -9.49 -33.29 21.94
N TYR A 11 -9.59 -33.79 20.71
CA TYR A 11 -8.42 -34.05 19.85
C TYR A 11 -7.69 -32.76 19.46
N CYS A 12 -8.40 -31.67 19.14
CA CYS A 12 -7.76 -30.37 18.90
C CYS A 12 -7.04 -29.85 20.15
N PHE A 13 -7.63 -30.00 21.34
CA PHE A 13 -6.99 -29.58 22.59
C PHE A 13 -5.75 -30.42 22.91
N LEU A 14 -5.79 -31.73 22.65
CA LEU A 14 -4.66 -32.63 22.88
C LEU A 14 -3.50 -32.34 21.92
N ILE A 15 -3.79 -32.01 20.66
CA ILE A 15 -2.78 -31.63 19.66
C ILE A 15 -2.14 -30.28 20.03
N VAL A 16 -2.92 -29.30 20.50
CA VAL A 16 -2.38 -28.01 20.98
C VAL A 16 -1.51 -28.21 22.22
N LEU A 17 -1.89 -29.11 23.13
CA LEU A 17 -1.09 -29.45 24.32
C LEU A 17 0.21 -30.18 23.97
N LEU A 18 0.20 -31.07 22.96
CA LEU A 18 1.38 -31.77 22.45
C LEU A 18 2.34 -30.84 21.71
N VAL A 19 1.83 -29.87 20.95
CA VAL A 19 2.65 -28.84 20.29
C VAL A 19 3.28 -27.88 21.30
N LEU A 20 2.59 -27.59 22.42
CA LEU A 20 3.18 -26.81 23.52
C LEU A 20 4.22 -27.60 24.32
N LEU A 21 4.12 -28.95 24.38
CA LEU A 21 5.11 -29.79 25.05
C LEU A 21 6.41 -30.00 24.23
N GLN A 22 6.38 -29.80 22.92
CA GLN A 22 7.57 -29.93 22.06
C GLN A 22 8.36 -28.62 21.86
N ALA A 23 7.90 -27.50 22.41
CA ALA A 23 8.58 -26.19 22.25
C ALA A 23 9.72 -25.94 23.26
N ALA A 24 10.07 -26.90 24.11
CA ALA A 24 11.17 -26.76 25.06
C ALA A 24 12.10 -27.98 25.02
N THR A 25 13.13 -27.92 24.19
CA THR A 25 14.48 -28.48 24.47
C THR A 25 15.41 -28.16 23.29
N GLY A 26 15.78 -26.88 23.17
CA GLY A 26 17.05 -26.52 22.54
C GLY A 26 18.16 -26.76 23.55
N SER A 27 18.93 -27.84 23.36
CA SER A 27 20.12 -28.18 24.15
C SER A 27 21.16 -27.07 23.98
N ALA A 28 21.30 -26.21 24.99
CA ALA A 28 22.45 -25.33 25.14
C ALA A 28 23.39 -25.96 26.17
N SER A 29 24.60 -26.26 25.71
CA SER A 29 25.71 -26.81 26.49
C SER A 29 25.95 -26.00 27.77
N HIS A 30 26.02 -26.72 28.88
CA HIS A 30 26.21 -26.18 30.23
C HIS A 30 27.64 -25.63 30.41
N ALA A 31 27.81 -24.31 30.31
CA ALA A 31 28.85 -23.60 31.06
C ALA A 31 28.28 -23.22 32.43
N ARG A 32 28.45 -24.09 33.43
CA ARG A 32 28.00 -23.86 34.81
C ARG A 32 29.10 -23.07 35.55
N LEU A 33 28.97 -21.75 35.62
CA LEU A 33 29.74 -20.92 36.54
C LEU A 33 28.94 -20.68 37.82
N LYS A 34 29.60 -20.88 38.97
CA LYS A 34 29.09 -20.67 40.33
C LYS A 34 28.98 -19.18 40.63
N ASN A 35 27.84 -18.59 40.27
CA ASN A 35 27.13 -17.48 40.91
C ASN A 35 25.96 -17.17 39.98
N GLY A 36 24.74 -17.04 40.50
CA GLY A 36 23.47 -17.11 39.76
C GLY A 36 23.18 -16.00 38.74
N GLU A 37 24.19 -15.30 38.24
CA GLU A 37 24.10 -14.19 37.31
C GLU A 37 24.89 -14.50 36.03
N ARG A 38 24.19 -14.67 34.91
CA ARG A 38 24.85 -14.88 33.61
C ARG A 38 25.22 -13.53 33.00
N ARG A 39 26.50 -13.32 32.73
CA ARG A 39 26.97 -12.12 32.02
C ARG A 39 26.82 -12.32 30.52
N LEU A 40 26.00 -11.51 29.87
CA LEU A 40 25.78 -11.55 28.42
C LEU A 40 26.51 -10.40 27.76
N ARG A 41 27.39 -10.70 26.80
CA ARG A 41 28.02 -9.68 25.96
C ARG A 41 27.11 -9.35 24.81
N VAL A 42 26.60 -8.11 24.79
CA VAL A 42 25.68 -7.62 23.76
C VAL A 42 26.46 -6.74 22.80
N ARG A 43 26.60 -7.19 21.55
CA ARG A 43 27.23 -6.42 20.49
C ARG A 43 26.18 -5.63 19.73
N VAL A 44 26.45 -4.35 19.51
CA VAL A 44 25.52 -3.45 18.81
C VAL A 44 26.21 -2.86 17.58
N PRO A 45 25.68 -3.04 16.37
CA PRO A 45 26.27 -2.46 15.17
C PRO A 45 26.01 -0.96 15.17
N MET A 46 27.07 -0.17 15.07
CA MET A 46 26.97 1.26 14.81
C MET A 46 26.76 1.47 13.31
N ARG A 47 25.58 1.97 12.94
CA ARG A 47 25.22 2.33 11.56
C ARG A 47 24.79 3.79 11.51
N ASP A 48 25.29 4.48 10.50
CA ASP A 48 24.86 5.84 10.18
C ASP A 48 23.59 5.78 9.31
N GLY A 49 22.64 6.70 9.53
CA GLY A 49 21.47 6.88 8.67
C GLY A 49 20.12 6.77 9.36
N PHE A 50 19.89 5.68 10.11
CA PHE A 50 18.59 5.36 10.71
C PHE A 50 18.67 5.19 12.24
N PRO A 51 18.86 6.29 12.99
CA PRO A 51 19.00 6.25 14.45
C PRO A 51 17.76 5.74 15.17
N GLN A 52 16.59 5.70 14.51
CA GLN A 52 15.34 5.19 15.07
C GLN A 52 15.42 3.69 15.41
N PHE A 53 16.22 2.92 14.67
CA PHE A 53 16.38 1.49 14.92
C PHE A 53 17.46 1.18 15.95
N VAL A 54 18.64 1.80 15.78
CA VAL A 54 19.78 1.69 16.68
C VAL A 54 20.53 3.01 16.64
N ASN A 55 20.68 3.64 17.80
CA ASN A 55 21.49 4.82 17.99
C ASN A 55 22.53 4.54 19.08
N VAL A 56 23.79 4.83 18.78
CA VAL A 56 24.90 4.64 19.71
C VAL A 56 25.55 6.01 19.93
N VAL A 57 25.37 6.56 21.12
CA VAL A 57 25.93 7.86 21.50
C VAL A 57 26.98 7.63 22.57
N TRP A 58 28.16 8.22 22.40
CA TRP A 58 29.16 8.26 23.45
C TRP A 58 28.77 9.30 24.50
N ASP A 59 28.62 8.89 25.76
CA ASP A 59 28.44 9.81 26.88
C ASP A 59 29.81 10.15 27.49
N PRO A 60 30.31 11.39 27.31
CA PRO A 60 31.60 11.81 27.85
C PRO A 60 31.64 11.78 29.38
N SER A 61 30.48 11.98 30.02
CA SER A 61 30.34 12.13 31.47
C SER A 61 30.45 10.79 32.19
N GLN A 62 29.92 9.73 31.59
CA GLN A 62 29.94 8.38 32.14
C GLN A 62 31.05 7.50 31.56
N GLN A 63 31.83 8.00 30.59
CA GLN A 63 32.83 7.23 29.83
C GLN A 63 32.22 5.93 29.26
N LYS A 64 30.96 6.00 28.82
CA LYS A 64 30.18 4.83 28.41
C LYS A 64 29.35 5.13 27.16
N TYR A 65 29.14 4.11 26.35
CA TYR A 65 28.20 4.19 25.24
C TYR A 65 26.77 4.01 25.74
N THR A 66 25.93 4.99 25.43
CA THR A 66 24.49 4.90 25.58
C THR A 66 23.90 4.40 24.27
N VAL A 67 23.21 3.27 24.33
CA VAL A 67 22.54 2.67 23.17
C VAL A 67 21.04 2.82 23.34
N SER A 68 20.38 3.37 22.32
CA SER A 68 18.94 3.54 22.27
C SER A 68 18.39 3.14 20.89
N GLY A 69 17.07 3.12 20.75
CA GLY A 69 16.38 2.81 19.50
C GLY A 69 15.55 1.53 19.58
N TYR A 70 14.67 1.36 18.60
CA TYR A 70 13.64 0.32 18.59
C TYR A 70 14.17 -1.09 18.88
N CYS A 71 15.33 -1.47 18.30
CA CYS A 71 15.89 -2.81 18.50
C CYS A 71 16.36 -3.03 19.94
N MET A 72 16.91 -1.99 20.59
CA MET A 72 17.30 -2.08 21.99
C MET A 72 16.10 -2.08 22.93
N ASP A 73 15.06 -1.32 22.63
CA ASP A 73 13.85 -1.29 23.45
C ASP A 73 13.16 -2.66 23.46
N VAL A 74 13.07 -3.30 22.30
CA VAL A 74 12.57 -4.69 22.18
C VAL A 74 13.46 -5.65 22.97
N PHE A 75 14.79 -5.55 22.83
CA PHE A 75 15.72 -6.42 23.55
C PHE A 75 15.62 -6.26 25.06
N ASN A 76 15.58 -5.03 25.57
CA ASN A 76 15.43 -4.74 26.99
C ASN A 76 14.10 -5.29 27.52
N ALA A 77 13.01 -5.19 26.75
CA ALA A 77 11.72 -5.77 27.11
C ALA A 77 11.73 -7.31 27.15
N VAL A 78 12.59 -7.96 26.36
CA VAL A 78 12.81 -9.41 26.44
C VAL A 78 13.59 -9.76 27.69
N VAL A 79 14.69 -9.04 27.97
CA VAL A 79 15.55 -9.30 29.13
C VAL A 79 14.78 -9.19 30.45
N THR A 80 13.87 -8.22 30.58
CA THR A 80 13.04 -8.06 31.78
C THR A 80 12.04 -9.19 32.01
N ARG A 81 11.74 -10.00 30.98
CA ARG A 81 10.80 -11.14 31.05
C ARG A 81 11.51 -12.49 31.15
N LEU A 82 12.84 -12.53 31.16
CA LEU A 82 13.58 -13.78 31.29
C LEU A 82 13.44 -14.34 32.71
N PRO A 83 13.32 -15.67 32.89
CA PRO A 83 13.17 -16.29 34.20
C PRO A 83 14.48 -16.36 35.01
N PHE A 84 15.55 -15.72 34.54
CA PHE A 84 16.87 -15.70 35.17
C PHE A 84 17.50 -14.31 35.05
N ASN A 85 18.36 -13.97 36.01
CA ASN A 85 19.00 -12.66 36.04
C ASN A 85 20.20 -12.60 35.06
N VAL A 86 20.23 -11.56 34.23
CA VAL A 86 21.26 -11.37 33.20
C VAL A 86 21.89 -9.99 33.35
N SER A 87 23.21 -9.95 33.53
CA SER A 87 23.95 -8.69 33.43
C SER A 87 24.39 -8.43 31.99
N LEU A 88 24.00 -7.27 31.47
CA LEU A 88 24.28 -6.87 30.09
C LEU A 88 25.60 -6.09 30.02
N HIS A 89 26.53 -6.56 29.21
CA HIS A 89 27.74 -5.83 28.86
C HIS A 89 27.67 -5.40 27.38
N ILE A 90 27.29 -4.16 27.15
CA ILE A 90 27.07 -3.60 25.81
C ILE A 90 28.40 -3.15 25.20
N VAL A 91 28.71 -3.65 24.02
CA VAL A 91 29.92 -3.34 23.25
C VAL A 91 29.50 -2.91 21.84
N PRO A 92 29.51 -1.61 21.53
CA PRO A 92 29.25 -1.18 20.17
C PRO A 92 30.44 -1.52 19.26
N PHE A 93 30.15 -1.77 17.99
CA PHE A 93 31.18 -1.98 16.98
C PHE A 93 30.87 -1.24 15.69
N VAL A 94 31.92 -0.67 15.08
CA VAL A 94 31.80 0.05 13.82
C VAL A 94 31.77 -0.94 12.66
N VAL A 95 30.70 -0.90 11.88
CA VAL A 95 30.62 -1.66 10.62
C VAL A 95 31.37 -0.88 9.54
N LYS A 96 32.70 -1.07 9.42
CA LYS A 96 33.55 -0.34 8.46
C LYS A 96 33.06 -0.55 7.00
N SER A 97 32.75 0.56 6.34
CA SER A 97 32.01 0.67 5.08
C SER A 97 32.89 0.75 3.83
N ASN A 98 33.96 -0.05 3.71
CA ASN A 98 34.92 0.22 2.63
C ASN A 98 34.67 -0.58 1.35
N GLN A 99 33.75 -1.56 1.35
CA GLN A 99 33.31 -2.25 0.13
C GLN A 99 31.92 -2.86 0.31
N VAL A 100 31.03 -2.61 -0.67
CA VAL A 100 29.64 -3.08 -0.73
C VAL A 100 29.55 -4.60 -0.52
N SER A 101 30.49 -5.38 -1.09
CA SER A 101 30.53 -6.84 -0.94
C SER A 101 31.07 -7.34 0.40
N ARG A 102 31.81 -6.51 1.18
CA ARG A 102 32.48 -6.93 2.42
C ARG A 102 31.63 -6.80 3.67
N ARG A 103 30.56 -5.99 3.65
CA ARG A 103 29.70 -5.80 4.83
C ARG A 103 28.95 -7.08 5.23
N ASN A 104 28.57 -7.90 4.24
CA ASN A 104 27.97 -9.22 4.45
C ASN A 104 28.85 -10.14 5.31
N HIS A 105 30.18 -10.00 5.22
CA HIS A 105 31.15 -10.80 5.98
C HIS A 105 31.66 -10.09 7.25
N ALA A 106 31.51 -8.77 7.36
CA ALA A 106 32.03 -8.01 8.50
C ALA A 106 31.29 -8.33 9.80
N ILE A 107 29.96 -8.44 9.76
CA ILE A 107 29.15 -8.82 10.92
C ILE A 107 29.46 -10.27 11.34
N LEU A 108 29.63 -11.16 10.36
CA LEU A 108 29.93 -12.57 10.59
C LEU A 108 31.33 -12.81 11.17
N LYS A 109 32.35 -12.07 10.70
CA LYS A 109 33.74 -12.16 11.22
C LYS A 109 33.88 -11.68 12.66
N GLN A 110 32.89 -10.94 13.17
CA GLN A 110 32.98 -10.27 14.45
C GLN A 110 32.30 -11.05 15.58
N ILE A 111 31.55 -12.11 15.25
CA ILE A 111 30.90 -13.01 16.21
C ILE A 111 31.81 -14.23 16.37
N SER A 112 32.71 -14.18 17.36
CA SER A 112 33.78 -15.17 17.50
C SER A 112 33.53 -16.14 18.66
N THR A 113 32.51 -15.93 19.49
CA THR A 113 32.32 -16.72 20.71
C THR A 113 30.85 -17.06 20.99
N GLU A 114 30.61 -18.24 21.58
CA GLU A 114 29.27 -18.77 21.92
C GLU A 114 28.49 -17.96 22.98
N THR A 115 29.09 -16.93 23.59
CA THR A 115 28.49 -16.13 24.67
C THR A 115 28.15 -14.69 24.27
N GLU A 116 28.10 -14.42 22.96
CA GLU A 116 27.86 -13.10 22.39
C GLU A 116 26.52 -13.07 21.67
N VAL A 117 25.69 -12.08 22.01
CA VAL A 117 24.43 -11.80 21.32
C VAL A 117 24.60 -10.50 20.55
N VAL A 118 24.13 -10.46 19.31
CA VAL A 118 24.12 -9.23 18.52
C VAL A 118 22.70 -8.68 18.48
N VAL A 119 22.56 -7.41 18.85
CA VAL A 119 21.27 -6.71 18.84
C VAL A 119 21.35 -5.55 17.88
N GLY A 120 20.44 -5.51 16.91
CA GLY A 120 20.33 -4.42 15.96
C GLY A 120 19.47 -4.77 14.75
N ASP A 121 19.48 -3.87 13.77
CA ASP A 121 18.77 -3.98 12.51
C ASP A 121 19.46 -5.00 11.57
N LEU A 122 19.28 -6.28 11.87
CA LEU A 122 19.91 -7.40 11.16
C LEU A 122 18.88 -8.21 10.36
N THR A 123 19.01 -8.18 9.04
CA THR A 123 18.23 -9.07 8.17
C THR A 123 18.71 -10.51 8.28
N ILE A 124 17.77 -11.41 8.58
CA ILE A 124 17.96 -12.86 8.54
C ILE A 124 18.21 -13.28 7.08
N ARG A 125 19.32 -13.96 6.81
CA ARG A 125 19.67 -14.47 5.47
C ARG A 125 20.26 -15.86 5.56
N ALA A 126 20.04 -16.68 4.53
CA ALA A 126 20.55 -18.05 4.47
C ALA A 126 22.08 -18.16 4.59
N ASN A 127 22.83 -17.21 4.00
CA ASN A 127 24.29 -17.19 4.13
C ASN A 127 24.76 -16.84 5.55
N ARG A 128 23.96 -16.08 6.31
CA ARG A 128 24.26 -15.72 7.70
C ARG A 128 23.84 -16.82 8.66
N SER A 129 22.70 -17.48 8.41
CA SER A 129 22.20 -18.57 9.25
C SER A 129 23.09 -19.82 9.24
N GLN A 130 24.04 -19.92 8.30
CA GLN A 130 25.08 -20.96 8.32
C GLN A 130 26.15 -20.74 9.39
N HIS A 131 26.27 -19.51 9.92
CA HIS A 131 27.34 -19.10 10.83
C HIS A 131 26.82 -18.66 12.20
N VAL A 132 25.55 -18.22 12.28
CA VAL A 132 24.92 -17.73 13.51
C VAL A 132 23.47 -18.15 13.57
N ASP A 133 22.98 -18.39 14.79
CA ASP A 133 21.57 -18.62 15.04
C ASP A 133 20.81 -17.29 15.19
N PHE A 134 19.61 -17.25 14.61
CA PHE A 134 18.72 -16.08 14.68
C PHE A 134 17.52 -16.37 15.56
N THR A 135 17.02 -15.33 16.22
CA THR A 135 15.70 -15.37 16.86
C THR A 135 14.59 -15.35 15.81
N VAL A 136 13.35 -15.60 16.25
CA VAL A 136 12.17 -15.32 15.43
C VAL A 136 12.16 -13.84 15.03
N PRO A 137 11.86 -13.51 13.75
CA PRO A 137 11.80 -12.12 13.31
C PRO A 137 10.70 -11.37 14.05
N TYR A 138 11.06 -10.21 14.63
CA TYR A 138 10.12 -9.32 15.33
C TYR A 138 9.60 -8.19 14.42
N THR A 139 10.16 -8.03 13.23
CA THR A 139 9.70 -7.07 12.21
C THR A 139 9.60 -7.75 10.85
N GLY A 140 8.64 -7.32 10.03
CA GLY A 140 8.45 -7.84 8.69
C GLY A 140 9.63 -7.50 7.79
N SER A 141 10.24 -8.52 7.19
CA SER A 141 11.29 -8.35 6.17
C SER A 141 10.67 -8.29 4.77
N GLY A 142 11.30 -7.52 3.89
CA GLY A 142 10.92 -7.41 2.49
C GLY A 142 11.60 -6.21 1.86
N VAL A 143 11.78 -6.24 0.54
CA VAL A 143 12.32 -5.12 -0.24
C VAL A 143 11.17 -4.46 -0.98
N LYS A 144 11.07 -3.13 -0.92
CA LYS A 144 10.11 -2.36 -1.70
C LYS A 144 10.80 -1.30 -2.54
N MET A 145 10.13 -0.92 -3.61
CA MET A 145 10.51 0.15 -4.51
C MET A 145 9.69 1.39 -4.18
N VAL A 146 10.37 2.50 -3.93
CA VAL A 146 9.78 3.84 -3.79
C VAL A 146 10.01 4.61 -5.07
N VAL A 147 8.94 5.17 -5.63
CA VAL A 147 8.95 5.97 -6.85
C VAL A 147 8.25 7.30 -6.58
N PRO A 148 8.65 8.38 -7.26
CA PRO A 148 7.92 9.64 -7.16
C PRO A 148 6.53 9.46 -7.75
N VAL A 149 5.55 10.08 -7.10
CA VAL A 149 4.18 10.12 -7.59
C VAL A 149 4.13 11.07 -8.79
N LYS A 150 3.49 10.63 -9.89
CA LYS A 150 3.16 11.54 -10.99
C LYS A 150 2.05 12.47 -10.53
N HIS A 151 2.42 13.70 -10.20
CA HIS A 151 1.46 14.79 -10.00
C HIS A 151 1.10 15.32 -11.37
N GLY A 152 -0.02 14.84 -11.90
CA GLY A 152 -0.42 15.12 -13.27
C GLY A 152 -1.83 14.66 -13.50
N ARG A 153 -2.77 15.31 -12.83
CA ARG A 153 -4.14 15.29 -13.32
C ARG A 153 -4.12 16.18 -14.55
N ASP A 154 -4.10 15.59 -15.73
CA ASP A 154 -4.50 16.31 -16.94
C ASP A 154 -5.96 16.70 -16.70
N GLN A 155 -6.17 17.90 -16.13
CA GLN A 155 -7.48 18.52 -15.96
C GLN A 155 -7.98 18.97 -17.33
N ASN A 156 -8.13 17.99 -18.22
CA ASN A 156 -8.75 18.19 -19.51
C ASN A 156 -10.24 18.39 -19.27
N MET A 157 -10.83 19.28 -20.06
CA MET A 157 -12.27 19.60 -20.07
C MET A 157 -13.16 18.35 -20.19
N TRP A 158 -12.61 17.24 -20.71
CA TRP A 158 -13.23 15.92 -20.82
C TRP A 158 -13.40 15.16 -19.49
N THR A 159 -12.89 15.68 -18.37
CA THR A 159 -13.04 15.07 -17.05
C THR A 159 -14.51 14.97 -16.64
N PHE A 160 -15.38 15.86 -17.13
CA PHE A 160 -16.82 15.82 -16.88
C PHE A 160 -17.55 14.65 -17.58
N VAL A 161 -16.96 14.04 -18.62
CA VAL A 161 -17.58 12.89 -19.32
C VAL A 161 -17.19 11.56 -18.67
N LYS A 162 -16.05 11.52 -17.97
CA LYS A 162 -15.51 10.33 -17.28
C LYS A 162 -16.41 9.67 -16.22
N PRO A 163 -17.33 10.36 -15.51
CA PRO A 163 -18.14 9.72 -14.47
C PRO A 163 -19.05 8.60 -15.00
N PHE A 164 -19.38 8.59 -16.29
CA PHE A 164 -20.14 7.52 -16.91
C PHE A 164 -19.37 6.93 -18.09
N SER A 165 -19.42 5.61 -18.24
CA SER A 165 -18.83 4.92 -19.40
C SER A 165 -19.60 5.28 -20.66
N TRP A 166 -18.93 5.18 -21.81
CA TRP A 166 -19.57 5.40 -23.11
C TRP A 166 -20.79 4.48 -23.33
N ASP A 167 -20.72 3.25 -22.85
CA ASP A 167 -21.84 2.29 -22.91
C ASP A 167 -23.06 2.79 -22.14
N LEU A 168 -22.84 3.40 -20.96
CA LEU A 168 -23.91 3.95 -20.15
C LEU A 168 -24.51 5.20 -20.78
N TRP A 169 -23.67 6.09 -21.33
CA TRP A 169 -24.12 7.26 -22.08
C TRP A 169 -25.03 6.88 -23.24
N LEU A 170 -24.62 5.89 -24.04
CA LEU A 170 -25.42 5.36 -25.14
C LEU A 170 -26.74 4.75 -24.64
N SER A 171 -26.68 3.98 -23.55
CA SER A 171 -27.88 3.39 -22.94
C SER A 171 -28.90 4.44 -22.50
N ILE A 172 -28.45 5.55 -21.89
CA ILE A 172 -29.32 6.65 -21.47
C ILE A 172 -30.01 7.28 -22.70
N ILE A 173 -29.28 7.52 -23.79
CA ILE A 173 -29.83 8.08 -25.03
C ILE A 173 -30.89 7.14 -25.62
N ILE A 174 -30.61 5.84 -25.69
CA ILE A 174 -31.52 4.84 -26.24
C ILE A 174 -32.79 4.74 -25.40
N ILE A 175 -32.66 4.61 -24.08
CA ILE A 175 -33.80 4.49 -23.15
C ILE A 175 -34.63 5.77 -23.16
N SER A 176 -33.99 6.95 -23.16
CA SER A 176 -34.67 8.24 -23.25
C SER A 176 -35.50 8.37 -24.53
N THR A 177 -34.91 7.96 -25.67
CA THR A 177 -35.59 7.97 -26.96
C THR A 177 -36.77 7.00 -26.98
N PHE A 178 -36.59 5.78 -26.44
CA PHE A 178 -37.65 4.77 -26.37
C PHE A 178 -38.84 5.24 -25.54
N ILE A 179 -38.59 5.84 -24.37
CA ILE A 179 -39.64 6.38 -23.49
C ILE A 179 -40.34 7.59 -24.13
N GLY A 180 -39.57 8.47 -24.77
CA GLY A 180 -40.13 9.59 -25.55
C GLY A 180 -41.06 9.12 -26.67
N LEU A 181 -40.66 8.08 -27.40
CA LEU A 181 -41.49 7.47 -28.44
C LEU A 181 -42.74 6.78 -27.87
N ALA A 182 -42.62 6.08 -26.73
CA ALA A 182 -43.75 5.44 -26.07
C ALA A 182 -44.81 6.46 -25.64
N ILE A 183 -44.39 7.58 -25.03
CA ILE A 183 -45.28 8.70 -24.66
C ILE A 183 -45.94 9.28 -25.91
N LEU A 184 -45.17 9.49 -26.98
CA LEU A 184 -45.68 9.97 -28.27
C LEU A 184 -46.78 9.08 -28.86
N ILE A 185 -46.58 7.76 -28.86
CA ILE A 185 -47.57 6.80 -29.37
C ILE A 185 -48.82 6.82 -28.49
N MET A 186 -48.65 6.83 -27.16
CA MET A 186 -49.76 6.87 -26.20
C MET A 186 -50.64 8.12 -26.35
N GLU A 187 -50.04 9.26 -26.71
CA GLU A 187 -50.73 10.53 -26.92
C GLU A 187 -51.30 10.66 -28.34
N ARG A 188 -50.60 10.15 -29.36
CA ARG A 188 -51.04 10.16 -30.77
C ARG A 188 -52.26 9.27 -31.01
N ASN A 189 -52.34 8.10 -30.35
CA ASN A 189 -53.49 7.21 -30.44
C ASN A 189 -54.81 7.83 -29.95
N VAL A 190 -54.78 8.94 -29.21
CA VAL A 190 -56.01 9.68 -28.82
C VAL A 190 -56.35 10.81 -29.77
N ARG A 191 -55.34 11.51 -30.31
CA ARG A 191 -55.59 12.54 -31.33
C ARG A 191 -56.12 11.97 -32.65
N ALA A 192 -56.08 10.66 -32.83
CA ALA A 192 -56.64 9.95 -33.98
C ALA A 192 -58.12 9.55 -33.84
N LEU A 193 -58.77 9.80 -32.69
CA LEU A 193 -60.22 9.64 -32.57
C LEU A 193 -60.89 10.94 -33.06
N PRO A 194 -61.65 10.95 -34.18
CA PRO A 194 -62.46 12.10 -34.53
C PRO A 194 -63.69 12.06 -33.62
N ASN A 195 -63.80 13.04 -32.72
CA ASN A 195 -65.06 13.63 -32.24
C ASN A 195 -64.84 14.28 -30.87
N GLN A 196 -64.40 15.54 -30.87
CA GLN A 196 -65.12 16.60 -30.17
C GLN A 196 -64.57 17.94 -30.63
N GLU A 197 -65.38 18.65 -31.42
CA GLU A 197 -65.21 20.08 -31.68
C GLU A 197 -65.19 20.86 -30.37
N GLY A 198 -64.27 21.82 -30.26
CA GLY A 198 -64.34 22.86 -29.22
C GLY A 198 -63.08 23.05 -28.37
N SER A 199 -61.97 23.51 -28.95
CA SER A 199 -61.00 24.36 -28.23
C SER A 199 -60.07 25.10 -29.20
N PRO A 200 -60.00 26.45 -29.16
CA PRO A 200 -59.14 27.22 -30.04
C PRO A 200 -57.77 27.30 -29.40
N ASN A 201 -56.85 26.39 -29.77
CA ASN A 201 -55.39 26.55 -29.77
C ASN A 201 -54.68 25.19 -29.88
N GLN A 202 -55.04 24.38 -30.88
CA GLN A 202 -54.15 23.31 -31.33
C GLN A 202 -52.92 23.94 -32.00
N LYS A 203 -51.95 24.39 -31.19
CA LYS A 203 -50.58 24.53 -31.68
C LYS A 203 -50.15 23.14 -32.14
N LYS A 204 -50.06 22.96 -33.45
CA LYS A 204 -49.39 21.81 -34.09
C LYS A 204 -47.97 21.74 -33.52
N LEU A 205 -47.78 21.00 -32.43
CA LEU A 205 -46.44 20.69 -31.95
C LEU A 205 -45.78 19.82 -33.01
N CYS A 206 -44.75 20.36 -33.66
CA CYS A 206 -43.95 19.62 -34.61
C CYS A 206 -43.37 18.36 -33.94
N PRO A 207 -43.35 17.19 -34.61
CA PRO A 207 -42.74 15.98 -34.07
C PRO A 207 -41.27 16.19 -33.66
N ALA A 208 -40.56 17.10 -34.32
CA ALA A 208 -39.21 17.54 -33.95
C ALA A 208 -39.14 18.20 -32.55
N THR A 209 -40.17 18.95 -32.15
CA THR A 209 -40.25 19.58 -30.81
C THR A 209 -40.56 18.55 -29.72
N ILE A 210 -41.20 17.43 -30.07
CA ILE A 210 -41.54 16.37 -29.11
C ILE A 210 -40.36 15.39 -28.92
N SER A 211 -39.53 15.18 -29.93
CA SER A 211 -38.30 14.37 -29.80
C SER A 211 -37.30 14.95 -28.78
N TRP A 212 -37.30 16.28 -28.56
CA TRP A 212 -36.46 16.94 -27.55
C TRP A 212 -37.14 17.05 -26.17
N PHE A 213 -38.41 16.68 -26.08
CA PHE A 213 -39.24 16.85 -24.89
C PHE A 213 -38.76 16.06 -23.66
N PRO A 214 -38.34 14.78 -23.77
CA PRO A 214 -37.86 14.00 -22.62
C PRO A 214 -36.58 14.58 -22.01
N ILE A 215 -35.72 15.15 -22.86
CA ILE A 215 -34.45 15.79 -22.47
C ILE A 215 -34.74 17.12 -21.77
N SER A 216 -35.67 17.93 -22.31
CA SER A 216 -36.07 19.21 -21.69
C SER A 216 -36.79 19.05 -20.35
N GLN A 217 -37.63 18.02 -20.19
CA GLN A 217 -38.36 17.75 -18.94
C GLN A 217 -37.47 17.18 -17.84
N ALA A 218 -36.40 16.47 -18.19
CA ALA A 218 -35.41 15.99 -17.23
C ALA A 218 -34.56 17.13 -16.62
N ILE A 219 -34.41 18.25 -17.34
CA ILE A 219 -33.58 19.40 -16.95
C ILE A 219 -34.43 20.53 -16.35
N LEU A 220 -35.67 20.70 -16.81
CA LEU A 220 -36.61 21.72 -16.35
C LEU A 220 -38.01 21.08 -16.15
N PRO A 221 -38.41 20.74 -14.91
CA PRO A 221 -39.69 20.06 -14.64
C PRO A 221 -40.96 20.91 -14.87
N GLU A 222 -40.86 22.05 -15.57
CA GLU A 222 -41.85 23.13 -15.52
C GLU A 222 -42.87 23.14 -16.67
N ARG A 223 -43.26 22.00 -17.26
CA ARG A 223 -44.38 22.02 -18.22
C ARG A 223 -45.23 20.76 -18.23
N GLN A 224 -46.40 20.84 -17.61
CA GLN A 224 -47.45 19.83 -17.70
C GLN A 224 -48.11 19.87 -19.09
N VAL A 225 -47.70 18.98 -20.00
CA VAL A 225 -48.30 18.88 -21.36
C VAL A 225 -48.98 17.52 -21.60
N VAL A 226 -48.95 16.61 -20.63
CA VAL A 226 -49.45 15.24 -20.80
C VAL A 226 -50.88 15.11 -20.26
N VAL A 227 -51.83 14.74 -21.13
CA VAL A 227 -53.27 14.67 -20.78
C VAL A 227 -53.65 13.35 -20.07
N LYS A 228 -53.04 12.20 -20.44
CA LYS A 228 -53.40 10.88 -19.88
C LYS A 228 -52.73 10.55 -18.54
N SER A 229 -53.49 9.99 -17.60
CA SER A 229 -52.96 9.45 -16.32
C SER A 229 -51.90 8.36 -16.51
N CYS A 230 -52.05 7.47 -17.49
CA CYS A 230 -51.07 6.41 -17.77
C CYS A 230 -49.74 6.98 -18.31
N SER A 231 -49.79 7.98 -19.19
CA SER A 231 -48.58 8.64 -19.69
C SER A 231 -47.91 9.52 -18.63
N LYS A 232 -48.69 10.10 -17.68
CA LYS A 232 -48.15 10.77 -16.49
C LYS A 232 -47.40 9.80 -15.58
N PHE A 233 -47.92 8.58 -15.39
CA PHE A 233 -47.23 7.55 -14.60
C PHE A 233 -45.89 7.16 -15.23
N VAL A 234 -45.85 6.88 -16.54
CA VAL A 234 -44.61 6.57 -17.27
C VAL A 234 -43.61 7.73 -17.18
N LEU A 235 -44.07 8.98 -17.31
CA LEU A 235 -43.22 10.16 -17.16
C LEU A 235 -42.66 10.28 -15.73
N MET A 236 -43.47 10.02 -14.70
CA MET A 236 -43.02 10.06 -13.30
C MET A 236 -41.94 9.01 -13.03
N VAL A 237 -42.11 7.78 -13.53
CA VAL A 237 -41.08 6.73 -13.39
C VAL A 237 -39.79 7.13 -14.10
N TRP A 238 -39.86 7.74 -15.28
CA TRP A 238 -38.69 8.27 -15.99
C TRP A 238 -37.99 9.38 -15.22
N LEU A 239 -38.73 10.32 -14.62
CA LEU A 239 -38.15 11.41 -13.83
C LEU A 239 -37.45 10.88 -12.58
N VAL A 240 -38.00 9.86 -11.91
CA VAL A 240 -37.33 9.18 -10.79
C VAL A 240 -36.03 8.53 -11.25
N LEU A 241 -36.04 7.82 -12.39
CA LEU A 241 -34.84 7.21 -12.95
C LEU A 241 -33.78 8.27 -13.31
N ALA A 242 -34.18 9.36 -13.97
CA ALA A 242 -33.30 10.47 -14.33
C ALA A 242 -32.69 11.12 -13.08
N PHE A 243 -33.48 11.30 -12.02
CA PHE A 243 -32.98 11.82 -10.75
C PHE A 243 -31.92 10.91 -10.12
N VAL A 244 -32.14 9.59 -10.08
CA VAL A 244 -31.15 8.62 -9.58
C VAL A 244 -29.87 8.65 -10.41
N LEU A 245 -29.97 8.78 -11.74
CA LEU A 245 -28.82 8.94 -12.63
C LEU A 245 -28.04 10.23 -12.33
N MET A 246 -28.73 11.36 -12.12
CA MET A 246 -28.09 12.64 -11.77
C MET A 246 -27.35 12.57 -10.42
N GLN A 247 -27.95 11.92 -9.42
CA GLN A 247 -27.31 11.69 -8.12
C GLN A 247 -26.06 10.81 -8.26
N SER A 248 -26.17 9.72 -9.03
CA SER A 248 -25.05 8.79 -9.28
C SER A 248 -23.92 9.48 -10.05
N TYR A 249 -24.25 10.33 -11.03
CA TYR A 249 -23.29 11.15 -11.75
C TYR A 249 -22.53 12.08 -10.80
N THR A 250 -23.25 12.80 -9.95
CA THR A 250 -22.66 13.75 -8.99
C THR A 250 -21.79 13.04 -7.96
N ALA A 251 -22.21 11.88 -7.46
CA ALA A 251 -21.43 11.06 -6.54
C ALA A 251 -20.13 10.56 -7.18
N ASN A 252 -20.20 10.05 -8.42
CA ASN A 252 -19.02 9.52 -9.09
C ASN A 252 -18.06 10.63 -9.53
N LEU A 253 -18.59 11.77 -10.00
CA LEU A 253 -17.79 12.96 -10.29
C LEU A 253 -17.08 13.45 -9.03
N THR A 254 -17.78 13.53 -7.89
CA THR A 254 -17.19 13.91 -6.61
C THR A 254 -16.08 12.94 -6.21
N SER A 255 -16.31 11.62 -6.28
CA SER A 255 -15.28 10.61 -6.00
C SER A 255 -14.05 10.77 -6.89
N ILE A 256 -14.27 11.02 -8.18
CA ILE A 256 -13.21 11.28 -9.14
C ILE A 256 -12.45 12.56 -8.77
N LEU A 257 -13.10 13.61 -8.28
CA LEU A 257 -12.47 14.88 -7.89
C LEU A 257 -11.77 14.83 -6.53
N THR A 258 -12.24 14.02 -5.60
CA THR A 258 -11.66 13.89 -4.25
C THR A 258 -10.55 12.85 -4.17
N LEU A 259 -10.57 11.83 -5.04
CA LEU A 259 -9.47 10.87 -5.12
C LEU A 259 -8.35 11.43 -5.99
N ASP A 260 -7.26 11.83 -5.33
CA ASP A 260 -5.97 11.95 -5.99
C ASP A 260 -5.50 10.54 -6.38
N GLN A 261 -5.60 10.22 -7.67
CA GLN A 261 -4.97 9.03 -8.21
C GLN A 261 -3.45 9.23 -8.14
N LEU A 262 -2.85 8.77 -7.03
CA LEU A 262 -1.40 8.65 -6.91
C LEU A 262 -0.93 7.56 -7.87
N GLN A 263 -0.72 7.92 -9.14
CA GLN A 263 -0.17 6.98 -10.10
C GLN A 263 1.36 6.93 -9.90
N PRO A 264 1.91 5.75 -9.56
CA PRO A 264 3.35 5.60 -9.43
C PRO A 264 4.00 5.87 -10.79
N SER A 265 5.15 6.57 -10.80
CA SER A 265 5.87 6.85 -12.04
C SER A 265 6.25 5.60 -12.82
N PHE A 266 6.52 4.51 -12.09
CA PHE A 266 6.90 3.20 -12.61
C PHE A 266 6.19 2.11 -11.81
N LEU A 267 5.64 1.11 -12.51
CA LEU A 267 4.96 -0.02 -11.89
C LEU A 267 5.93 -1.16 -11.57
N ASN A 268 6.92 -1.40 -12.45
CA ASN A 268 7.83 -2.53 -12.35
C ASN A 268 9.30 -2.10 -12.39
N ALA A 269 10.15 -2.86 -11.69
CA ALA A 269 11.60 -2.72 -11.77
C ALA A 269 12.15 -2.94 -13.20
N ASN A 270 11.48 -3.79 -14.00
CA ASN A 270 11.86 -4.02 -15.39
C ASN A 270 11.70 -2.77 -16.27
N ASP A 271 10.73 -1.90 -15.97
CA ASP A 271 10.52 -0.66 -16.73
C ASP A 271 11.67 0.31 -16.48
N LEU A 272 12.13 0.39 -15.23
CA LEU A 272 13.30 1.17 -14.83
C LEU A 272 14.58 0.68 -15.54
N ARG A 273 14.77 -0.64 -15.57
CA ARG A 273 15.93 -1.27 -16.21
C ARG A 273 15.95 -1.02 -17.73
N LYS A 274 14.83 -1.26 -18.42
CA LYS A 274 14.73 -1.03 -19.87
C LYS A 274 14.88 0.44 -20.23
N GLY A 275 14.40 1.33 -19.37
CA GLY A 275 14.55 2.78 -19.55
C GLY A 275 15.94 3.34 -19.21
N GLY A 276 16.86 2.52 -18.68
CA GLY A 276 18.23 2.94 -18.37
C GLY A 276 18.33 3.99 -17.26
N TYR A 277 17.32 4.03 -16.37
CA TYR A 277 17.23 5.01 -15.29
C TYR A 277 18.20 4.68 -14.13
N PHE A 278 18.65 5.72 -13.42
CA PHE A 278 19.42 5.56 -12.20
C PHE A 278 18.51 5.13 -11.04
N VAL A 279 18.99 4.20 -10.22
CA VAL A 279 18.24 3.61 -9.10
C VAL A 279 19.06 3.73 -7.82
N GLY A 280 18.41 4.13 -6.74
CA GLY A 280 19.02 4.27 -5.41
C GLY A 280 18.84 3.02 -4.55
N TYR A 281 19.78 2.80 -3.63
CA TYR A 281 19.68 1.76 -2.61
C TYR A 281 20.44 2.17 -1.34
N GLN A 282 20.11 1.54 -0.20
CA GLN A 282 20.80 1.81 1.06
C GLN A 282 22.26 1.36 1.04
N THR A 283 23.18 2.24 1.42
CA THR A 283 24.62 1.95 1.51
C THR A 283 24.86 0.73 2.40
N GLY A 284 25.44 -0.32 1.81
CA GLY A 284 25.78 -1.54 2.56
C GLY A 284 24.64 -2.52 2.79
N SER A 285 23.47 -2.26 2.21
CA SER A 285 22.37 -3.23 2.20
C SER A 285 22.63 -4.35 1.19
N PHE A 286 22.06 -5.52 1.47
CA PHE A 286 22.05 -6.65 0.53
C PHE A 286 21.19 -6.35 -0.71
N VAL A 287 20.36 -5.30 -0.68
CA VAL A 287 19.54 -4.86 -1.81
C VAL A 287 20.39 -4.62 -3.05
N HIS A 288 21.62 -4.13 -2.91
CA HIS A 288 22.57 -4.03 -4.03
C HIS A 288 22.78 -5.36 -4.75
N ASP A 289 23.07 -6.42 -3.99
CA ASP A 289 23.33 -7.75 -4.55
C ASP A 289 22.07 -8.32 -5.22
N VAL A 290 20.89 -7.98 -4.70
CA VAL A 290 19.60 -8.36 -5.30
C VAL A 290 19.37 -7.62 -6.62
N LEU A 291 19.62 -6.31 -6.66
CA LEU A 291 19.47 -5.49 -7.87
C LEU A 291 20.39 -5.95 -9.01
N VAL A 292 21.64 -6.28 -8.69
CA VAL A 292 22.62 -6.75 -9.67
C VAL A 292 22.36 -8.21 -10.06
N ASN A 293 22.22 -9.12 -9.09
CA ASN A 293 22.20 -10.56 -9.39
C ASN A 293 20.83 -11.06 -9.84
N GLN A 294 19.74 -10.55 -9.26
CA GLN A 294 18.37 -11.00 -9.58
C GLN A 294 17.71 -10.11 -10.63
N PHE A 295 17.72 -8.79 -10.42
CA PHE A 295 17.07 -7.86 -11.35
C PHE A 295 17.95 -7.43 -12.53
N LYS A 296 19.23 -7.83 -12.56
CA LYS A 296 20.17 -7.56 -13.66
C LYS A 296 20.29 -6.07 -14.00
N PHE A 297 20.26 -5.21 -12.99
CA PHE A 297 20.60 -3.81 -13.17
C PHE A 297 22.10 -3.64 -13.45
N ASP A 298 22.43 -2.65 -14.29
CA ASP A 298 23.81 -2.24 -14.51
C ASP A 298 24.36 -1.57 -13.24
N PRO A 299 25.47 -2.06 -12.66
CA PRO A 299 26.08 -1.46 -11.47
C PRO A 299 26.40 0.03 -11.61
N SER A 300 26.70 0.52 -12.82
CA SER A 300 26.98 1.93 -13.10
C SER A 300 25.76 2.84 -12.92
N LYS A 301 24.55 2.26 -12.92
CA LYS A 301 23.28 2.96 -12.75
C LYS A 301 22.75 2.90 -11.32
N LEU A 302 23.48 2.26 -10.40
CA LEU A 302 23.11 2.14 -9.00
C LEU A 302 23.80 3.21 -8.16
N LYS A 303 23.04 3.91 -7.31
CA LYS A 303 23.56 4.95 -6.41
C LYS A 303 23.33 4.58 -4.95
N PRO A 304 24.40 4.54 -4.12
CA PRO A 304 24.26 4.30 -2.70
C PRO A 304 23.81 5.57 -1.98
N TYR A 305 22.91 5.42 -1.01
CA TYR A 305 22.43 6.49 -0.14
C TYR A 305 22.35 6.01 1.29
N SER A 306 22.58 6.88 2.26
CA SER A 306 22.71 6.46 3.67
C SER A 306 21.55 6.92 4.56
N SER A 307 20.79 7.94 4.15
CA SER A 307 19.77 8.58 4.99
C SER A 307 18.45 8.78 4.26
N SER A 308 17.34 8.87 5.02
CA SER A 308 16.01 9.16 4.47
C SER A 308 15.93 10.54 3.80
N SER A 309 16.70 11.53 4.27
CA SER A 309 16.79 12.85 3.63
C SER A 309 17.47 12.79 2.26
N GLU A 310 18.56 12.01 2.12
CA GLU A 310 19.18 11.75 0.82
C GLU A 310 18.22 11.07 -0.15
N TYR A 311 17.37 10.16 0.34
CA TYR A 311 16.36 9.50 -0.49
C TYR A 311 15.38 10.52 -1.09
N HIS A 312 14.87 11.42 -0.23
CA HIS A 312 13.94 12.47 -0.66
C HIS A 312 14.57 13.37 -1.73
N GLU A 313 15.79 13.88 -1.48
CA GLU A 313 16.47 14.77 -2.41
C GLU A 313 16.82 14.06 -3.74
N ALA A 314 17.24 12.80 -3.68
CA ALA A 314 17.58 12.02 -4.87
C ALA A 314 16.35 11.74 -5.76
N LEU A 315 15.19 11.44 -5.16
CA LEU A 315 13.93 11.26 -5.88
C LEU A 315 13.41 12.57 -6.46
N LYS A 316 13.58 13.69 -5.73
CA LYS A 316 13.16 15.03 -6.16
C LYS A 316 13.98 15.54 -7.35
N GLN A 317 15.29 15.32 -7.36
CA GLN A 317 16.15 15.66 -8.50
C GLN A 317 15.81 14.82 -9.74
N GLY A 318 15.45 13.56 -9.54
CA GLY A 318 15.10 12.62 -10.60
C GLY A 318 16.31 12.13 -11.39
N SER A 319 16.13 11.02 -12.11
CA SER A 319 17.22 10.33 -12.82
C SER A 319 17.92 11.17 -13.91
N ARG A 320 17.29 12.23 -14.43
CA ARG A 320 17.89 13.08 -15.48
C ARG A 320 18.81 14.16 -14.94
N ASN A 321 18.62 14.60 -13.69
CA ASN A 321 19.34 15.74 -13.09
C ASN A 321 20.33 15.29 -12.01
N GLY A 322 20.92 14.09 -12.15
CA GLY A 322 21.88 13.58 -11.17
C GLY A 322 21.27 12.86 -9.95
N GLY A 323 19.94 12.78 -9.85
CA GLY A 323 19.23 11.99 -8.84
C GLY A 323 18.96 10.53 -9.29
N VAL A 324 17.82 9.98 -8.84
CA VAL A 324 17.34 8.63 -9.17
C VAL A 324 15.85 8.63 -9.54
N ALA A 325 15.43 7.63 -10.32
CA ALA A 325 14.02 7.44 -10.67
C ALA A 325 13.25 6.62 -9.61
N ALA A 326 13.96 5.79 -8.86
CA ALA A 326 13.39 4.94 -7.82
C ALA A 326 14.44 4.60 -6.76
N ILE A 327 13.99 4.24 -5.57
CA ILE A 327 14.83 3.75 -4.48
C ILE A 327 14.32 2.38 -4.05
N PHE A 328 15.23 1.41 -3.92
CA PHE A 328 14.93 0.10 -3.37
C PHE A 328 15.52 -0.01 -1.98
N ASP A 329 14.69 -0.36 -1.01
CA ASP A 329 15.14 -0.55 0.36
C ASP A 329 14.25 -1.54 1.11
N GLU A 330 14.70 -1.95 2.29
CA GLU A 330 13.92 -2.80 3.17
C GLU A 330 12.70 -2.05 3.74
N VAL A 331 11.59 -2.76 3.87
CA VAL A 331 10.31 -2.22 4.34
C VAL A 331 10.41 -1.41 5.64
N PRO A 332 11.20 -1.84 6.66
CA PRO A 332 11.31 -1.07 7.90
C PRO A 332 11.86 0.34 7.68
N TYR A 333 12.89 0.52 6.83
CA TYR A 333 13.53 1.83 6.61
C TYR A 333 12.62 2.80 5.83
N LEU A 334 11.74 2.27 4.98
CA LEU A 334 10.79 3.08 4.19
C LEU A 334 9.57 3.55 4.98
N LYS A 335 9.37 3.04 6.20
CA LYS A 335 8.25 3.44 7.08
C LYS A 335 8.62 4.55 8.07
N VAL A 336 9.90 4.89 8.15
CA VAL A 336 10.47 5.84 9.12
C VAL A 336 10.30 7.28 8.67
#